data_AF-A0A9Q1K0K0-F1
#
_entry.id   AF-A0A9Q1K0K0-F1
#
_cell.length_a   1.000
_cell.length_b   1.000
_cell.length_c   1.000
_cell.angle_alpha   90.00
_cell.angle_beta   90.00
_cell.angle_gamma   90.00
#
_symmetry.space_group_name_H-M   'P 1'
#
loop_
_entity.id
_entity.type
_entity.pdbx_description
1 polymer ?
#
loop_
_entity_poly.entity_id
_entity_poly.type
_entity_poly.pdbx_seq_one_letter_code
_entity_poly.pdbx_strand_id
1 'polypeptide(L)'
;MTICARIKVHELRQKSKAELLNQLKDLKAELALLRVAKNLTDLVGCCKVVRLGIAQVLTVISQKQKEALREAYKKKKYLPLDLRPKKTRAIRRQLTKHQASLKTERQKKKEMYYPMRKYAIKPEFGAGNPDSGDNDLTSLFILLLCYWIAMKVLKGEFSHFDLLRMRSWSGPLSRWAWPYFQFKGEEGEDEAGPVELVPGLNLFLNTSSPQQQYLAVSGTPKHFSSVLNTQALML
;
A
#
# COMPACT_ATOMS: atom_id res chain seq x y z
N MET A 1 -22.24 -42.03 16.96
CA MET A 1 -21.90 -40.61 17.24
C MET A 1 -20.70 -40.21 16.40
N THR A 2 -20.76 -39.11 15.65
CA THR A 2 -19.69 -38.65 14.75
C THR A 2 -18.63 -37.85 15.52
N ILE A 3 -17.64 -38.54 16.09
CA ILE A 3 -16.61 -37.96 16.98
C ILE A 3 -15.72 -36.91 16.28
N CYS A 4 -15.71 -36.83 14.94
CA CYS A 4 -14.86 -35.89 14.20
C CYS A 4 -15.42 -35.44 12.84
N ALA A 5 -16.67 -34.98 12.79
CA ALA A 5 -17.23 -34.38 11.57
C ALA A 5 -16.67 -32.95 11.36
N ARG A 6 -16.20 -32.63 10.14
CA ARG A 6 -15.84 -31.25 9.76
C ARG A 6 -17.09 -30.42 9.54
N ILE A 7 -17.29 -29.41 10.39
CA ILE A 7 -18.41 -28.46 10.29
C ILE A 7 -18.27 -27.64 8.99
N LYS A 8 -19.37 -27.45 8.25
CA LYS A 8 -19.38 -26.60 7.05
C LYS A 8 -19.88 -25.20 7.39
N VAL A 9 -19.12 -24.19 6.97
CA VAL A 9 -19.39 -22.79 7.35
C VAL A 9 -20.68 -22.23 6.74
N HIS A 10 -21.14 -22.73 5.59
CA HIS A 10 -22.38 -22.25 4.98
C HIS A 10 -23.63 -22.64 5.82
N GLU A 11 -23.64 -23.85 6.39
CA GLU A 11 -24.70 -24.33 7.30
C GLU A 11 -24.79 -23.44 8.56
N LEU A 12 -23.65 -22.96 9.07
CA LEU A 12 -23.61 -22.05 10.23
C LEU A 12 -24.18 -20.65 9.94
N ARG A 13 -24.14 -20.18 8.68
CA ARG A 13 -24.64 -18.85 8.34
C ARG A 13 -26.16 -18.78 8.37
N GLN A 14 -26.85 -19.88 8.09
CA GLN A 14 -28.32 -19.96 8.11
C GLN A 14 -28.90 -20.01 9.54
N LYS A 15 -28.13 -20.51 10.52
CA LYS A 15 -28.56 -20.71 11.91
C LYS A 15 -28.77 -19.43 12.72
N SER A 16 -29.63 -19.47 13.73
CA SER A 16 -29.86 -18.34 14.63
C SER A 16 -28.68 -18.08 15.58
N LYS A 17 -28.65 -16.90 16.21
CA LYS A 17 -27.62 -16.55 17.20
C LYS A 17 -27.67 -17.48 18.43
N ALA A 18 -28.86 -17.92 18.84
CA ALA A 18 -29.03 -18.80 19.99
C ALA A 18 -28.49 -20.21 19.70
N GLU A 19 -28.80 -20.78 18.53
CA GLU A 19 -28.24 -22.06 18.08
C GLU A 19 -26.70 -22.02 18.05
N LEU A 20 -26.10 -20.99 17.45
CA LEU A 20 -24.64 -20.86 17.37
C LEU A 20 -23.98 -20.77 18.75
N LEU A 21 -24.64 -20.19 19.75
CA LEU A 21 -24.14 -20.14 21.13
C LEU A 21 -24.27 -21.49 21.85
N ASN A 22 -25.30 -22.29 21.53
CA ASN A 22 -25.43 -23.64 22.06
C ASN A 22 -24.38 -24.58 21.44
N GLN A 23 -24.26 -24.60 20.11
CA GLN A 23 -23.20 -25.36 19.42
C GLN A 23 -21.79 -25.02 19.92
N LEU A 24 -21.55 -23.76 20.28
CA LEU A 24 -20.28 -23.31 20.88
C LEU A 24 -20.03 -23.89 22.28
N LYS A 25 -21.07 -24.09 23.11
CA LYS A 25 -20.95 -24.74 24.42
C LYS A 25 -20.64 -26.23 24.25
N ASP A 26 -21.36 -26.90 23.35
CA ASP A 26 -21.22 -28.33 23.08
C ASP A 26 -19.79 -28.66 22.62
N LEU A 27 -19.29 -27.93 21.61
CA LEU A 27 -17.91 -28.07 21.11
C LEU A 27 -16.84 -27.76 22.18
N LYS A 28 -17.13 -26.87 23.14
CA LYS A 28 -16.22 -26.61 24.27
C LYS A 28 -16.21 -27.75 25.28
N ALA A 29 -17.35 -28.38 25.55
CA ALA A 29 -17.44 -29.56 26.40
C ALA A 29 -16.69 -30.75 25.76
N GLU A 30 -16.94 -31.01 24.46
CA GLU A 30 -16.18 -32.00 23.68
C GLU A 30 -14.67 -31.74 23.71
N LEU A 31 -14.24 -30.48 23.51
CA LEU A 31 -12.81 -30.13 23.58
C LEU A 31 -12.21 -30.36 24.98
N ALA A 32 -12.97 -30.15 26.05
CA ALA A 32 -12.52 -30.42 27.41
C ALA A 32 -12.30 -31.93 27.65
N LEU A 33 -13.26 -32.75 27.23
CA LEU A 33 -13.16 -34.22 27.29
C LEU A 33 -11.96 -34.74 26.47
N LEU A 34 -11.83 -34.28 25.21
CA LEU A 34 -10.72 -34.64 24.33
C LEU A 34 -9.36 -34.18 24.85
N ARG A 35 -9.30 -33.12 25.67
CA ARG A 35 -8.04 -32.67 26.30
C ARG A 35 -7.57 -33.60 27.41
N VAL A 36 -8.49 -34.19 28.18
CA VAL A 36 -8.17 -35.20 29.21
C VAL A 36 -7.80 -36.53 28.54
N ALA A 37 -8.58 -36.98 27.56
CA ALA A 37 -8.34 -38.24 26.84
C ALA A 37 -7.06 -38.26 25.99
N LYS A 38 -6.49 -37.08 25.66
CA LYS A 38 -5.29 -36.92 24.81
C LYS A 38 -4.08 -37.72 25.32
N ASN A 39 -3.95 -37.89 26.64
CA ASN A 39 -2.77 -38.54 27.22
C ASN A 39 -2.82 -40.08 27.16
N LEU A 40 -3.95 -40.66 26.73
CA LEU A 40 -4.23 -42.10 26.80
C LEU A 40 -4.50 -42.76 25.43
N THR A 41 -4.73 -41.98 24.36
CA THR A 41 -5.28 -42.51 23.09
C THR A 41 -4.85 -41.73 21.85
N ASP A 42 -4.91 -42.38 20.67
CA ASP A 42 -4.58 -41.83 19.34
C ASP A 42 -5.55 -40.73 18.83
N LEU A 43 -6.48 -40.26 19.67
CA LEU A 43 -7.53 -39.29 19.32
C LEU A 43 -7.01 -37.85 19.08
N VAL A 44 -5.70 -37.66 18.97
CA VAL A 44 -4.99 -36.38 18.80
C VAL A 44 -5.52 -35.59 17.58
N GLY A 45 -5.84 -36.27 16.48
CA GLY A 45 -6.39 -35.66 15.27
C GLY A 45 -7.72 -34.93 15.48
N CYS A 46 -8.58 -35.45 16.35
CA CYS A 46 -9.91 -34.89 16.62
C CYS A 46 -9.83 -33.53 17.31
N CYS A 47 -8.85 -33.35 18.20
CA CYS A 47 -8.63 -32.09 18.91
C CYS A 47 -8.36 -30.91 17.94
N LYS A 48 -7.70 -31.14 16.79
CA LYS A 48 -7.49 -30.12 15.75
C LYS A 48 -8.80 -29.71 15.10
N VAL A 49 -9.66 -30.67 14.75
CA VAL A 49 -10.95 -30.42 14.07
C VAL A 49 -11.90 -29.65 14.98
N VAL A 50 -12.05 -30.04 16.26
CA VAL A 50 -12.93 -29.34 17.21
C VAL A 50 -12.47 -27.90 17.46
N ARG A 51 -11.15 -27.65 17.58
CA ARG A 51 -10.60 -26.28 17.70
C ARG A 51 -10.94 -25.41 16.48
N LEU A 52 -10.82 -25.96 15.28
CA LEU A 52 -11.17 -25.26 14.04
C LEU A 52 -12.69 -25.01 13.96
N GLY A 53 -13.52 -25.95 14.40
CA GLY A 53 -14.97 -25.78 14.52
C GLY A 53 -15.36 -24.61 15.45
N ILE A 54 -14.77 -24.55 16.65
CA ILE A 54 -14.97 -23.42 17.59
C ILE A 54 -14.57 -22.09 16.95
N ALA A 55 -13.42 -22.03 16.27
CA ALA A 55 -12.95 -20.83 15.58
C ALA A 55 -13.90 -20.39 14.45
N GLN A 56 -14.44 -21.34 13.68
CA GLN A 56 -15.44 -21.07 12.64
C GLN A 56 -16.74 -20.51 13.22
N VAL A 57 -17.29 -21.12 14.27
CA VAL A 57 -18.52 -20.65 14.94
C VAL A 57 -18.33 -19.24 15.51
N LEU A 58 -17.23 -18.98 16.22
CA LEU A 58 -16.88 -17.65 16.73
C LEU A 58 -16.72 -16.61 15.60
N THR A 59 -16.17 -17.02 14.45
CA THR A 59 -16.02 -16.16 13.27
C THR A 59 -17.38 -15.78 12.69
N VAL A 60 -18.31 -16.73 12.54
CA VAL A 60 -19.67 -16.47 12.04
C VAL A 60 -20.46 -15.57 13.01
N ILE A 61 -20.37 -15.82 14.32
CA ILE A 61 -20.97 -14.95 15.34
C ILE A 61 -20.42 -13.51 15.21
N SER A 62 -19.11 -13.37 15.06
CA SER A 62 -18.43 -12.07 14.90
C SER A 62 -18.78 -11.36 13.59
N GLN A 63 -19.00 -12.10 12.50
CA GLN A 63 -19.49 -11.58 11.22
C GLN A 63 -20.90 -10.99 11.37
N LYS A 64 -21.86 -11.79 11.88
CA LYS A 64 -23.25 -11.36 12.09
C LYS A 64 -23.34 -10.13 13.02
N GLN A 65 -22.54 -10.09 14.08
CA GLN A 65 -22.47 -8.91 14.97
C GLN A 65 -21.96 -7.66 14.24
N LYS A 66 -20.90 -7.78 13.42
CA LYS A 66 -20.36 -6.64 12.65
C LYS A 66 -21.30 -6.20 11.53
N GLU A 67 -22.06 -7.12 10.93
CA GLU A 67 -23.08 -6.83 9.92
C GLU A 67 -24.24 -6.02 10.53
N ALA A 68 -24.83 -6.48 11.63
CA ALA A 68 -25.85 -5.73 12.36
C ALA A 68 -25.38 -4.33 12.80
N LEU A 69 -24.12 -4.20 13.24
CA LEU A 69 -23.53 -2.89 13.56
C LEU A 69 -23.34 -2.00 12.31
N ARG A 70 -22.92 -2.56 11.16
CA ARG A 70 -22.82 -1.79 9.91
C ARG A 70 -24.18 -1.29 9.43
N GLU A 71 -25.24 -2.06 9.63
CA GLU A 71 -26.61 -1.66 9.34
C GLU A 71 -27.09 -0.54 10.29
N ALA A 72 -26.93 -0.74 11.60
CA ALA A 72 -27.32 0.23 12.62
C ALA A 72 -26.56 1.57 12.52
N TYR A 73 -25.37 1.60 11.93
CA TYR A 73 -24.57 2.80 11.68
C TYR A 73 -24.54 3.24 10.20
N LYS A 74 -25.30 2.60 9.31
CA LYS A 74 -25.41 2.98 7.89
C LYS A 74 -25.91 4.42 7.80
N LYS A 75 -25.19 5.27 7.05
CA LYS A 75 -25.43 6.72 6.88
C LYS A 75 -25.16 7.62 8.10
N LYS A 76 -24.75 7.10 9.28
CA LYS A 76 -24.36 7.96 10.42
C LYS A 76 -22.99 8.60 10.16
N LYS A 77 -22.85 9.91 10.44
CA LYS A 77 -21.60 10.68 10.24
C LYS A 77 -20.42 10.13 11.05
N TYR A 78 -20.69 9.68 12.28
CA TYR A 78 -19.69 9.16 13.19
C TYR A 78 -19.82 7.64 13.29
N LEU A 79 -18.77 6.94 12.90
CA LEU A 79 -18.64 5.48 13.00
C LEU A 79 -17.67 5.12 14.14
N PRO A 80 -17.88 4.00 14.85
CA PRO A 80 -16.89 3.47 15.79
C PRO A 80 -15.60 3.08 15.06
N LEU A 81 -14.47 3.10 15.79
CA LEU A 81 -13.14 2.89 15.23
C LEU A 81 -13.00 1.56 14.48
N ASP A 82 -13.62 0.49 14.97
CA ASP A 82 -13.54 -0.86 14.39
C ASP A 82 -14.27 -1.01 13.04
N LEU A 83 -15.23 -0.14 12.75
CA LEU A 83 -15.95 -0.10 11.47
C LEU A 83 -15.30 0.86 10.46
N ARG A 84 -14.33 1.67 10.87
CA ARG A 84 -13.64 2.62 9.99
C ARG A 84 -12.70 1.87 9.04
N PRO A 85 -12.64 2.22 7.73
CA PRO A 85 -11.68 1.61 6.81
C PRO A 85 -10.23 1.83 7.26
N LYS A 86 -9.45 0.74 7.35
CA LYS A 86 -8.05 0.74 7.76
C LYS A 86 -7.14 1.31 6.67
N LYS A 87 -6.98 2.64 6.66
CA LYS A 87 -6.04 3.38 5.79
C LYS A 87 -4.88 3.97 6.62
N THR A 88 -3.77 4.31 5.96
CA THR A 88 -2.61 4.95 6.62
C THR A 88 -3.01 6.27 7.31
N ARG A 89 -2.22 6.72 8.29
CA ARG A 89 -2.51 7.97 9.02
C ARG A 89 -2.49 9.20 8.10
N ALA A 90 -1.61 9.22 7.11
CA ALA A 90 -1.55 10.26 6.07
C ALA A 90 -2.84 10.27 5.23
N ILE A 91 -3.25 9.12 4.68
CA ILE A 91 -4.48 9.01 3.86
C ILE A 91 -5.76 9.35 4.66
N ARG A 92 -5.74 9.18 5.99
CA ARG A 92 -6.85 9.60 6.87
C ARG A 92 -6.87 11.10 7.19
N ARG A 93 -5.80 11.83 6.89
CA ARG A 93 -5.62 13.28 7.16
C ARG A 93 -5.60 14.14 5.90
N GLN A 94 -5.33 13.57 4.73
CA GLN A 94 -5.41 14.26 3.45
C GLN A 94 -6.82 14.82 3.19
N LEU A 95 -6.91 15.86 2.35
CA LEU A 95 -8.18 16.43 1.92
C LEU A 95 -9.04 15.39 1.16
N THR A 96 -10.36 15.51 1.28
CA THR A 96 -11.28 14.71 0.46
C THR A 96 -11.17 15.12 -1.02
N LYS A 97 -11.47 14.20 -1.95
CA LYS A 97 -11.47 14.51 -3.40
C LYS A 97 -12.30 15.75 -3.73
N HIS A 98 -13.48 15.88 -3.09
CA HIS A 98 -14.33 17.06 -3.22
C HIS A 98 -13.58 18.34 -2.79
N GLN A 99 -13.03 18.39 -1.58
CA GLN A 99 -12.27 19.55 -1.08
C GLN A 99 -11.08 19.90 -1.98
N ALA A 100 -10.32 18.90 -2.44
CA ALA A 100 -9.20 19.10 -3.35
C ALA A 100 -9.62 19.60 -4.75
N SER A 101 -10.85 19.29 -5.18
CA SER A 101 -11.43 19.77 -6.43
C SER A 101 -12.14 21.13 -6.34
N LEU A 102 -12.26 21.73 -5.14
CA LEU A 102 -12.89 23.03 -4.98
C LEU A 102 -12.02 24.13 -5.61
N LYS A 103 -12.52 24.73 -6.68
CA LYS A 103 -11.92 25.87 -7.38
C LYS A 103 -12.75 27.14 -7.14
N THR A 104 -12.07 28.28 -7.09
CA THR A 104 -12.74 29.60 -7.02
C THR A 104 -13.58 29.84 -8.26
N GLU A 105 -14.63 30.66 -8.16
CA GLU A 105 -15.48 30.97 -9.32
C GLU A 105 -14.72 31.60 -10.48
N ARG A 106 -13.74 32.47 -10.16
CA ARG A 106 -12.83 33.08 -11.15
C ARG A 106 -12.06 32.02 -11.93
N GLN A 107 -11.55 30.99 -11.24
CA GLN A 107 -10.82 29.90 -11.88
C GLN A 107 -11.73 28.97 -12.67
N LYS A 108 -12.93 28.63 -12.14
CA LYS A 108 -13.96 27.89 -12.90
C LYS A 108 -14.30 28.60 -14.22
N LYS A 109 -14.58 29.91 -14.16
CA LYS A 109 -14.84 30.74 -15.36
C LYS A 109 -13.68 30.68 -16.35
N LYS A 110 -12.43 30.86 -15.89
CA LYS A 110 -11.24 30.77 -16.76
C LYS A 110 -11.12 29.40 -17.44
N GLU A 111 -11.33 28.31 -16.71
CA GLU A 111 -11.24 26.94 -17.24
C GLU A 111 -12.36 26.59 -18.23
N MET A 112 -13.58 27.12 -18.03
CA MET A 112 -14.67 26.98 -19.00
C MET A 112 -14.39 27.73 -20.30
N TYR A 113 -13.87 28.96 -20.23
CA TYR A 113 -13.58 29.77 -21.42
C TYR A 113 -12.33 29.29 -22.19
N TYR A 114 -11.29 28.85 -21.47
CA TYR A 114 -10.00 28.48 -22.04
C TYR A 114 -9.54 27.08 -21.61
N PRO A 115 -10.24 26.00 -22.03
CA PRO A 115 -9.77 24.64 -21.84
C PRO A 115 -8.50 24.40 -22.66
N MET A 116 -7.60 23.53 -22.19
CA MET A 116 -6.44 23.09 -22.98
C MET A 116 -6.92 22.28 -24.19
N ARG A 117 -6.83 22.88 -25.38
CA ARG A 117 -7.21 22.24 -26.65
C ARG A 117 -6.04 21.40 -27.15
N LYS A 118 -6.32 20.14 -27.55
CA LYS A 118 -5.36 19.32 -28.29
C LYS A 118 -5.34 19.82 -29.74
N TYR A 119 -4.16 20.13 -30.28
CA TYR A 119 -3.96 20.48 -31.68
C TYR A 119 -2.78 19.70 -32.25
N ALA A 120 -2.79 19.50 -33.57
CA ALA A 120 -1.66 18.98 -34.32
C ALA A 120 -1.25 20.04 -35.34
N ILE A 121 0.04 20.33 -35.43
CA ILE A 121 0.60 21.20 -36.46
C ILE A 121 0.84 20.32 -37.69
N LYS A 122 0.29 20.70 -38.84
CA LYS A 122 0.67 20.09 -40.11
C LYS A 122 2.12 20.53 -40.40
N PRO A 123 3.09 19.63 -40.59
CA PRO A 123 4.43 20.04 -40.96
C PRO A 123 4.38 20.67 -42.36
N GLU A 124 4.65 21.97 -42.41
CA GLU A 124 4.95 22.67 -43.66
C GLU A 124 6.31 22.15 -44.17
N PHE A 125 6.31 21.16 -45.06
CA PHE A 125 7.49 20.87 -45.89
C PHE A 125 7.61 21.99 -46.94
N GLY A 126 7.95 23.20 -46.47
CA GLY A 126 8.19 24.36 -47.30
C GLY A 126 9.45 24.17 -48.11
N ALA A 127 9.36 24.35 -49.43
CA ALA A 127 10.53 24.61 -50.25
C ALA A 127 11.21 25.88 -49.72
N GLY A 128 12.43 25.76 -49.21
CA GLY A 128 13.16 26.89 -48.66
C GLY A 128 13.56 27.86 -49.75
N ASN A 129 13.42 29.17 -49.48
CA ASN A 129 14.23 30.16 -50.17
C ASN A 129 15.70 29.92 -49.78
N PRO A 130 16.64 29.77 -50.73
CA PRO A 130 18.00 29.32 -50.43
C PRO A 130 18.90 30.38 -49.76
N ASP A 131 18.42 31.59 -49.51
CA ASP A 131 19.25 32.76 -49.18
C ASP A 131 19.53 32.97 -47.67
N SER A 132 19.10 32.07 -46.78
CA SER A 132 19.63 32.03 -45.41
C SER A 132 20.98 31.31 -45.40
N GLY A 133 22.03 32.05 -45.74
CA GLY A 133 23.42 31.58 -45.80
C GLY A 133 24.02 31.22 -44.43
N ASP A 134 23.49 30.20 -43.77
CA ASP A 134 23.99 29.64 -42.51
C ASP A 134 25.18 28.67 -42.74
N ASN A 135 26.21 29.21 -43.38
CA ASN A 135 27.63 28.81 -43.36
C ASN A 135 27.94 27.30 -43.23
N ASP A 136 28.30 26.68 -44.36
CA ASP A 136 28.67 25.28 -44.59
C ASP A 136 29.81 24.70 -43.72
N LEU A 137 30.44 25.52 -42.87
CA LEU A 137 31.55 25.12 -42.01
C LEU A 137 31.14 24.05 -40.97
N THR A 138 29.92 24.13 -40.43
CA THR A 138 29.44 23.12 -39.45
C THR A 138 29.08 21.79 -40.12
N SER A 139 28.48 21.84 -41.31
CA SER A 139 28.16 20.67 -42.14
C SER A 139 29.43 19.93 -42.56
N LEU A 140 30.43 20.66 -43.09
CA LEU A 140 31.73 20.09 -43.44
C LEU A 140 32.47 19.53 -42.22
N PHE A 141 32.37 20.16 -41.04
CA PHE A 141 32.95 19.61 -39.81
C PHE A 141 32.31 18.28 -39.40
N ILE A 142 30.99 18.17 -39.48
CA ILE A 142 30.26 16.94 -39.16
C ILE A 142 30.59 15.84 -40.17
N LEU A 143 30.67 16.16 -41.46
CA LEU A 143 31.04 15.20 -42.51
C LEU A 143 32.49 14.73 -42.38
N LEU A 144 33.45 15.63 -42.11
CA LEU A 144 34.85 15.28 -41.86
C LEU A 144 35.04 14.47 -40.58
N LEU A 145 34.32 14.82 -39.50
CA LEU A 145 34.33 14.06 -38.26
C LEU A 145 33.76 12.65 -38.46
N CYS A 146 32.65 12.53 -39.19
CA CYS A 146 32.04 11.24 -39.49
C CYS A 146 32.93 10.38 -40.41
N TYR A 147 33.59 10.97 -41.40
CA TYR A 147 34.56 10.29 -42.27
C TYR A 147 35.81 9.85 -41.51
N TRP A 148 36.33 10.67 -40.59
CA TRP A 148 37.45 10.31 -39.72
C TRP A 148 37.10 9.16 -38.77
N ILE A 149 35.91 9.17 -38.17
CA ILE A 149 35.41 8.06 -37.35
C ILE A 149 35.27 6.78 -38.20
N ALA A 150 34.69 6.87 -39.40
CA ALA A 150 34.55 5.73 -40.31
C ALA A 150 35.92 5.13 -40.72
N MET A 151 36.90 5.99 -41.04
CA MET A 151 38.29 5.60 -41.32
C MET A 151 38.96 4.89 -40.13
N LYS A 152 38.72 5.36 -38.90
CA LYS A 152 39.22 4.75 -37.66
C LYS A 152 38.58 3.39 -37.39
N VAL A 153 37.28 3.25 -37.63
CA VAL A 153 36.53 1.98 -37.48
C VAL A 153 36.98 0.94 -38.51
N LEU A 154 37.14 1.34 -39.79
CA LEU A 154 37.58 0.43 -40.87
C LEU A 154 39.00 -0.12 -40.67
N LYS A 155 39.86 0.56 -39.90
CA LYS A 155 41.23 0.10 -39.58
C LYS A 155 41.34 -0.67 -38.26
N GLY A 156 40.26 -0.79 -37.47
CA GLY A 156 40.25 -1.55 -36.22
C GLY A 156 41.02 -0.93 -35.03
N GLU A 157 41.65 0.24 -35.20
CA GLU A 157 42.50 0.88 -34.19
C GLU A 157 41.72 1.88 -33.30
N PHE A 158 40.71 1.38 -32.59
CA PHE A 158 39.89 2.19 -31.68
C PHE A 158 40.43 2.11 -30.23
N SER A 159 41.24 3.10 -29.84
CA SER A 159 41.87 3.13 -28.50
C SER A 159 41.02 3.92 -27.48
N HIS A 160 41.11 3.55 -26.20
CA HIS A 160 40.38 4.24 -25.13
C HIS A 160 40.76 5.74 -24.99
N PHE A 161 41.95 6.14 -25.42
CA PHE A 161 42.41 7.53 -25.40
C PHE A 161 41.73 8.42 -26.45
N ASP A 162 41.26 7.87 -27.57
CA ASP A 162 40.58 8.64 -28.62
C ASP A 162 39.22 9.20 -28.11
N LEU A 163 38.51 8.44 -27.27
CA LEU A 163 37.25 8.85 -26.64
C LEU A 163 37.41 10.04 -25.66
N LEU A 164 38.53 10.14 -24.94
CA LEU A 164 38.79 11.30 -24.07
C LEU A 164 39.06 12.57 -24.90
N ARG A 165 39.71 12.47 -26.05
CA ARG A 165 39.98 13.62 -26.92
C ARG A 165 38.69 14.19 -27.52
N MET A 166 37.74 13.34 -27.91
CA MET A 166 36.43 13.78 -28.41
C MET A 166 35.63 14.59 -27.38
N ARG A 167 35.84 14.36 -26.08
CA ARG A 167 35.17 15.10 -24.99
C ARG A 167 35.81 16.47 -24.69
N SER A 168 37.01 16.74 -25.22
CA SER A 168 37.74 18.00 -25.02
C SER A 168 37.35 19.09 -26.03
N TRP A 169 36.85 18.70 -27.20
CA TRP A 169 36.43 19.65 -28.26
C TRP A 169 34.97 20.11 -28.16
N SER A 170 34.18 19.56 -27.22
CA SER A 170 32.89 20.14 -26.84
C SER A 170 33.06 21.24 -25.79
N GLY A 171 33.59 22.39 -26.22
CA GLY A 171 33.40 23.68 -25.54
C GLY A 171 31.89 24.02 -25.43
N PRO A 172 31.51 25.01 -24.60
CA PRO A 172 30.24 24.99 -23.87
C PRO A 172 28.98 25.18 -24.74
N LEU A 173 28.52 24.08 -25.35
CA LEU A 173 27.22 23.94 -25.99
C LEU A 173 26.12 23.64 -24.96
N SER A 174 26.09 24.40 -23.86
CA SER A 174 25.06 24.38 -22.83
C SER A 174 23.77 25.08 -23.29
N ARG A 175 23.24 24.70 -24.47
CA ARG A 175 21.91 25.16 -24.93
C ARG A 175 21.08 24.25 -25.83
N TRP A 176 21.50 23.01 -26.11
CA TRP A 176 20.67 22.05 -26.86
C TRP A 176 20.62 20.70 -26.17
N ALA A 177 19.74 20.60 -25.16
CA ALA A 177 19.29 19.31 -24.65
C ALA A 177 18.46 18.62 -25.74
N TRP A 178 18.86 17.41 -26.12
CA TRP A 178 18.15 16.62 -27.12
C TRP A 178 16.71 16.31 -26.66
N PRO A 179 15.70 16.46 -27.53
CA PRO A 179 14.33 16.12 -27.18
C PRO A 179 14.15 14.61 -27.05
N TYR A 180 13.41 14.21 -26.01
CA TYR A 180 13.05 12.83 -25.73
C TYR A 180 12.26 12.21 -26.90
N PHE A 181 12.81 11.14 -27.49
CA PHE A 181 12.09 10.29 -28.43
C PHE A 181 11.19 9.34 -27.63
N GLN A 182 9.92 9.69 -27.46
CA GLN A 182 8.97 8.90 -26.67
C GLN A 182 7.85 8.32 -27.56
N PHE A 183 7.92 7.01 -27.75
CA PHE A 183 6.94 6.24 -28.53
C PHE A 183 5.57 6.24 -27.85
N LYS A 184 4.49 6.38 -28.62
CA LYS A 184 3.13 6.10 -28.14
C LYS A 184 2.89 4.60 -28.13
N GLY A 185 2.57 4.05 -26.95
CA GLY A 185 1.83 2.81 -26.80
C GLY A 185 0.43 3.13 -26.26
N GLU A 186 -0.57 2.39 -26.69
CA GLU A 186 -1.98 2.62 -26.35
C GLU A 186 -2.34 2.12 -24.94
N GLU A 187 -3.44 2.64 -24.39
CA GLU A 187 -4.01 2.12 -23.15
C GLU A 187 -4.68 0.76 -23.44
N GLY A 188 -4.11 -0.31 -22.86
CA GLY A 188 -4.70 -1.64 -22.76
C GLY A 188 -4.81 -2.03 -21.29
N GLU A 189 -5.82 -2.81 -20.95
CA GLU A 189 -6.22 -3.08 -19.57
C GLU A 189 -5.27 -4.05 -18.82
N ASP A 190 -5.58 -4.22 -17.53
CA ASP A 190 -5.27 -5.39 -16.70
C ASP A 190 -3.95 -5.53 -15.90
N GLU A 191 -4.21 -5.92 -14.64
CA GLU A 191 -3.45 -6.82 -13.76
C GLU A 191 -2.12 -6.43 -13.06
N ALA A 192 -2.09 -6.83 -11.78
CA ALA A 192 -0.96 -7.12 -10.88
C ALA A 192 0.24 -6.13 -10.68
N GLY A 193 0.81 -6.17 -9.47
CA GLY A 193 2.18 -5.68 -9.18
C GLY A 193 3.24 -6.75 -9.55
N PRO A 194 4.41 -6.87 -8.86
CA PRO A 194 4.82 -6.25 -7.59
C PRO A 194 6.29 -5.72 -7.60
N VAL A 195 7.06 -5.97 -6.51
CA VAL A 195 8.52 -5.76 -6.27
C VAL A 195 8.88 -4.29 -5.91
N GLU A 196 9.47 -3.92 -4.76
CA GLU A 196 10.79 -4.29 -4.16
C GLU A 196 11.98 -3.88 -5.07
N LEU A 197 13.20 -3.51 -4.63
CA LEU A 197 13.82 -3.22 -3.32
C LEU A 197 14.69 -1.95 -3.50
N VAL A 198 14.98 -1.20 -2.42
CA VAL A 198 16.10 -0.24 -2.39
C VAL A 198 17.15 -0.76 -1.42
N PRO A 199 18.40 -1.04 -1.87
CA PRO A 199 19.42 -1.62 -1.01
C PRO A 199 20.22 -0.55 -0.24
N GLY A 200 20.61 -0.89 0.99
CA GLY A 200 21.95 -0.59 1.47
C GLY A 200 22.16 0.71 2.26
N LEU A 201 21.84 0.67 3.56
CA LEU A 201 22.80 1.14 4.57
C LEU A 201 22.62 0.32 5.85
N ASN A 202 23.55 -0.62 6.08
CA ASN A 202 23.53 -1.54 7.20
C ASN A 202 24.05 -0.87 8.47
N LEU A 203 23.27 -0.95 9.56
CA LEU A 203 23.83 -1.02 10.90
C LEU A 203 23.15 -2.15 11.67
N PHE A 204 23.98 -2.97 12.31
CA PHE A 204 23.64 -4.28 12.88
C PHE A 204 22.57 -4.21 13.96
N LEU A 205 21.55 -5.07 13.85
CA LEU A 205 20.80 -5.54 15.01
C LEU A 205 21.66 -6.55 15.75
N ASN A 206 22.18 -6.16 16.92
CA ASN A 206 22.74 -7.13 17.85
C ASN A 206 21.61 -7.82 18.63
N THR A 207 21.88 -9.05 19.04
CA THR A 207 20.89 -9.99 19.58
C THR A 207 20.52 -9.71 21.04
N SER A 208 19.63 -10.56 21.57
CA SER A 208 19.26 -10.77 22.98
C SER A 208 18.06 -9.97 23.55
N SER A 209 17.13 -10.76 24.09
CA SER A 209 16.09 -10.37 25.03
C SER A 209 16.73 -9.90 26.35
N PRO A 210 16.11 -8.92 27.04
CA PRO A 210 16.04 -8.99 28.49
C PRO A 210 14.60 -9.05 29.00
N GLN A 211 14.24 -10.20 29.58
CA GLN A 211 13.44 -10.16 30.80
C GLN A 211 14.34 -9.67 31.94
N GLN A 212 13.74 -9.09 32.98
CA GLN A 212 14.34 -8.72 34.27
C GLN A 212 15.26 -7.48 34.31
N GLN A 213 14.70 -6.42 34.89
CA GLN A 213 15.24 -5.40 35.83
C GLN A 213 14.32 -4.17 35.65
N TYR A 214 13.70 -3.59 36.69
CA TYR A 214 14.16 -3.41 38.06
C TYR A 214 13.11 -3.80 39.13
N LEU A 215 13.62 -4.19 40.30
CA LEU A 215 12.89 -4.26 41.56
C LEU A 215 13.01 -2.91 42.31
N ALA A 216 11.96 -2.61 43.08
CA ALA A 216 11.95 -1.77 44.27
C ALA A 216 12.52 -0.32 44.21
N VAL A 217 11.61 0.65 44.23
CA VAL A 217 11.69 1.74 45.22
C VAL A 217 10.37 1.76 46.00
N SER A 218 10.48 1.67 47.32
CA SER A 218 9.35 1.60 48.26
C SER A 218 8.72 2.97 48.51
N GLY A 219 7.38 3.04 48.41
CA GLY A 219 6.57 4.15 48.88
C GLY A 219 5.26 3.61 49.46
N THR A 220 4.97 3.90 50.73
CA THR A 220 3.90 3.24 51.49
C THR A 220 2.50 3.77 51.17
N PRO A 221 1.45 2.90 51.15
CA PRO A 221 0.07 3.36 51.10
C PRO A 221 -0.36 3.85 52.49
N LYS A 222 -0.55 5.17 52.64
CA LYS A 222 -1.19 5.71 53.85
C LYS A 222 -2.70 5.50 53.76
N HIS A 223 -3.26 4.87 54.80
CA HIS A 223 -4.70 4.82 55.04
C HIS A 223 -5.32 6.22 54.98
N PHE A 224 -6.47 6.33 54.31
CA PHE A 224 -7.45 7.36 54.62
C PHE A 224 -8.82 6.68 54.75
N SER A 225 -9.31 6.63 55.98
CA SER A 225 -10.61 6.07 56.34
C SER A 225 -11.54 7.19 56.80
N SER A 226 -12.83 7.04 56.47
CA SER A 226 -13.99 7.69 57.12
C SER A 226 -14.19 9.21 56.93
N VAL A 227 -15.40 9.64 57.34
CA VAL A 227 -16.05 10.96 57.14
C VAL A 227 -16.58 11.14 55.71
N LEU A 228 -17.90 11.17 55.43
CA LEU A 228 -19.12 10.95 56.23
C LEU A 228 -20.25 10.43 55.27
N ASN A 229 -21.31 9.78 55.79
CA ASN A 229 -22.62 9.76 55.12
C ASN A 229 -23.77 9.44 56.12
N THR A 230 -24.44 10.50 56.60
CA THR A 230 -25.60 10.44 57.51
C THR A 230 -26.75 11.25 56.92
N GLN A 231 -27.72 10.54 56.34
CA GLN A 231 -29.10 10.91 55.96
C GLN A 231 -29.66 9.63 55.31
N ALA A 232 -30.64 8.89 55.83
CA ALA A 232 -31.84 9.20 56.62
C ALA A 232 -32.78 10.19 55.92
N LEU A 233 -34.05 9.76 55.78
CA LEU A 233 -35.19 10.39 55.09
C LEU A 233 -35.21 10.32 53.56
N MET A 234 -36.01 9.37 53.03
CA MET A 234 -37.16 9.63 52.13
C MET A 234 -37.82 8.29 51.74
N LEU A 235 -38.99 8.03 52.34
CA LEU A 235 -40.05 7.06 51.98
C LEU A 235 -39.62 5.62 51.60
#